data_AF-A0A5K1G5N2-F1
#
_entry.id   AF-A0A5K1G5N2-F1
#
_cell.length_a   1.000
_cell.length_b   1.000
_cell.length_c   1.000
_cell.angle_alpha   90.00
_cell.angle_beta   90.00
_cell.angle_gamma   90.00
#
_symmetry.space_group_name_H-M   'P 1'
#
loop_
_entity.id
_entity.type
_entity.pdbx_description
1 polymer ?
#
loop_
_entity_poly.entity_id
_entity_poly.type
_entity_poly.pdbx_seq_one_letter_code
_entity_poly.pdbx_strand_id
1 'polypeptide(L)' 'YGESPFEYALGESGGSLQLAVMNGQIRWPSGPNPPYPEQLHQFVVWMLQPQVAVRPWVDDIIIHVDKLISKFSS' A
#
# COMPACT_ATOMS: atom_id res chain seq x y z
N TYR A 1 7.37 7.43 1.98
CA TYR A 1 8.71 6.84 1.72
C TYR A 1 9.38 7.33 0.44
N GLY A 2 8.74 8.16 -0.40
CA GLY A 2 9.40 8.76 -1.57
C GLY A 2 9.56 7.85 -2.79
N GLU A 3 9.50 6.53 -2.61
CA GLU A 3 9.56 5.51 -3.68
C GLU A 3 8.29 4.65 -3.69
N SER A 4 8.08 3.90 -4.78
CA SER A 4 6.94 3.00 -4.94
C SER A 4 7.06 1.77 -4.04
N PRO A 5 5.97 1.28 -3.41
CA PRO A 5 5.99 0.05 -2.62
C PRO A 5 6.39 -1.20 -3.42
N PHE A 6 6.23 -1.16 -4.75
CA PHE A 6 6.66 -2.25 -5.65
C PHE A 6 8.18 -2.22 -5.92
N GLU A 7 8.83 -1.05 -5.82
CA GLU A 7 10.28 -0.93 -5.98
C GLU A 7 11.00 -1.50 -4.76
N TYR A 8 10.44 -1.31 -3.55
CA TYR A 8 10.93 -1.96 -2.33
C TYR A 8 10.87 -3.49 -2.39
N ALA A 9 10.01 -4.08 -3.22
CA ALA A 9 9.96 -5.53 -3.40
C ALA A 9 11.12 -6.10 -4.25
N LEU A 10 11.79 -5.25 -5.03
CA LEU A 10 12.84 -5.67 -5.97
C LEU A 10 14.18 -5.94 -5.28
N GLY A 11 14.46 -5.21 -4.20
CA GLY A 11 15.76 -5.23 -3.50
C GLY A 11 16.18 -6.58 -2.93
N GLU A 12 15.24 -7.50 -2.70
CA GLU A 12 15.52 -8.83 -2.14
C GLU A 12 15.36 -9.98 -3.15
N SER A 13 14.65 -9.77 -4.27
CA SER A 13 14.11 -10.87 -5.07
C SER A 13 14.70 -11.01 -6.48
N GLY A 14 15.50 -10.05 -6.96
CA GLY A 14 15.96 -10.04 -8.37
C GLY A 14 14.81 -10.12 -9.38
N GLY A 15 13.58 -9.82 -8.95
CA GLY A 15 12.37 -9.93 -9.74
C GLY A 15 12.17 -8.72 -10.64
N SER A 16 11.25 -8.81 -11.59
CA SER A 16 10.86 -7.66 -12.40
C SER A 16 9.79 -6.83 -11.70
N LEU A 17 9.85 -5.49 -11.85
CA LEU A 17 8.82 -4.57 -11.36
C LEU A 17 7.42 -4.98 -11.83
N GLN A 18 7.31 -5.42 -13.08
CA GLN A 18 6.05 -5.87 -13.64
C GLN A 18 5.48 -7.08 -12.90
N LEU A 19 6.32 -8.06 -12.52
CA LEU A 19 5.87 -9.20 -11.72
C LEU A 19 5.45 -8.78 -10.31
N ALA A 20 6.17 -7.85 -9.68
CA ALA A 20 5.78 -7.33 -8.37
C ALA A 20 4.40 -6.66 -8.42
N VAL A 21 4.14 -5.84 -9.45
CA VAL A 21 2.83 -5.20 -9.68
C VAL A 21 1.75 -6.24 -9.97
N MET A 22 1.99 -7.18 -10.88
CA MET A 22 1.02 -8.21 -11.25
C MET A 22 0.63 -9.11 -10.07
N ASN A 23 1.57 -9.39 -9.16
CA ASN A 23 1.33 -10.20 -7.99
C ASN A 23 0.90 -9.41 -6.75
N GLY A 24 0.81 -8.07 -6.81
CA GLY A 24 0.48 -7.24 -5.66
C GLY A 24 1.54 -7.29 -4.54
N GLN A 25 2.81 -7.52 -4.89
CA GLN A 25 3.92 -7.61 -3.94
C GLN A 25 4.35 -6.22 -3.50
N ILE A 26 3.78 -5.77 -2.38
CA ILE A 26 4.05 -4.48 -1.75
C ILE A 26 5.01 -4.71 -0.59
N ARG A 27 6.05 -3.88 -0.49
CA ARG A 27 6.95 -3.81 0.65
C ARG A 27 7.05 -2.39 1.19
N TRP A 28 7.45 -2.29 2.45
CA TRP A 28 7.70 -1.05 3.15
C TRP A 28 9.13 -1.09 3.70
N PRO A 29 9.83 0.05 3.81
CA PRO A 29 11.15 0.08 4.41
C PRO A 29 11.18 -0.49 5.84
N SER A 30 12.07 -1.45 6.06
CA SER A 30 12.31 -2.07 7.37
C SER A 30 13.06 -1.11 8.31
N GLY A 31 12.70 -1.10 9.60
CA GLY A 31 13.44 -0.36 10.63
C GLY A 31 12.66 -0.16 11.93
N PRO A 32 13.35 0.16 13.04
CA PRO A 32 12.67 0.58 14.26
C PRO A 32 11.97 1.91 14.02
N ASN A 33 10.69 2.01 14.40
CA ASN A 33 9.83 3.19 14.24
C ASN A 33 9.54 3.58 12.77
N PRO A 34 8.70 2.82 12.06
CA PRO A 34 8.26 3.24 10.73
C PRO A 34 7.57 4.63 10.80
N PRO A 35 7.85 5.54 9.84
CA PRO A 35 7.30 6.89 9.82
C PRO A 35 5.79 6.96 9.59
N TYR A 36 5.16 5.86 9.15
CA TYR A 36 3.73 5.78 8.92
C TYR A 36 3.09 4.64 9.71
N PRO A 37 1.83 4.81 10.15
CA PRO A 37 1.11 3.81 10.91
C PRO A 37 0.74 2.62 10.01
N GLU A 38 0.65 1.44 10.62
CA GLU A 38 0.27 0.20 9.93
C GLU A 38 -1.11 0.28 9.25
N GLN A 39 -2.04 1.07 9.81
CA GLN A 39 -3.34 1.30 9.20
C GLN A 39 -3.24 1.96 7.83
N LEU A 40 -2.25 2.84 7.60
CA LEU A 40 -2.01 3.41 6.28
C LEU A 40 -1.46 2.35 5.32
N HIS A 41 -0.56 1.49 5.77
CA HIS A 41 -0.04 0.38 4.95
C HIS A 41 -1.16 -0.55 4.51
N GLN A 42 -2.02 -0.97 5.43
CA GLN A 42 -3.18 -1.81 5.16
C GLN A 42 -4.15 -1.14 4.18
N PHE A 43 -4.38 0.17 4.34
CA PHE A 43 -5.21 0.94 3.42
C PHE A 43 -4.64 0.95 1.99
N VAL A 44 -3.33 1.14 1.83
CA VAL A 44 -2.67 1.08 0.51
C VAL A 44 -2.76 -0.33 -0.09
N VAL A 45 -2.54 -1.39 0.70
CA VAL A 45 -2.67 -2.78 0.23
C VAL A 45 -4.10 -3.06 -0.25
N TRP A 46 -5.11 -2.56 0.47
CA TRP A 46 -6.51 -2.68 0.08
C TRP A 46 -6.84 -1.94 -1.24
N MET A 47 -6.26 -0.77 -1.49
CA MET A 47 -6.44 -0.06 -2.76
C MET A 47 -5.75 -0.76 -3.94
N LEU A 48 -4.57 -1.34 -3.71
CA LEU A 48 -3.69 -1.87 -4.75
C LEU A 48 -3.90 -3.38 -5.02
N GLN A 49 -5.13 -3.87 -4.85
CA GLN A 49 -5.44 -5.27 -5.16
C GLN A 49 -5.17 -5.58 -6.64
N PRO A 50 -4.42 -6.65 -6.96
CA PRO A 50 -4.11 -7.02 -8.35
C PRO A 50 -5.35 -7.56 -9.08
N GLN A 51 -6.26 -8.21 -8.35
CA GLN A 51 -7.50 -8.77 -8.87
C GLN A 51 -8.57 -7.67 -8.94
N VAL A 52 -9.06 -7.39 -10.15
CA VAL A 52 -10.05 -6.32 -10.39
C VAL A 52 -11.33 -6.52 -9.57
N ALA A 53 -11.78 -7.77 -9.40
CA ALA A 53 -13.02 -8.10 -8.70
C ALA A 53 -13.04 -7.74 -7.20
N VAL A 54 -11.86 -7.59 -6.58
CA VAL A 54 -11.72 -7.23 -5.15
C VAL A 54 -11.10 -5.85 -4.95
N ARG A 55 -10.72 -5.16 -6.03
CA ARG A 55 -10.21 -3.80 -5.97
C ARG A 55 -11.37 -2.85 -5.65
N PRO A 56 -11.24 -1.97 -4.64
CA PRO A 56 -12.32 -1.09 -4.27
C PRO A 56 -12.61 -0.03 -5.33
N TRP A 57 -13.86 0.42 -5.35
CA TRP A 57 -14.26 1.57 -6.16
C TRP A 57 -13.77 2.87 -5.51
N VAL A 58 -13.64 3.91 -6.33
CA VAL A 58 -13.16 5.22 -5.83
C VAL A 58 -14.04 5.78 -4.71
N ASP A 59 -15.36 5.54 -4.75
CA ASP A 59 -16.29 5.99 -3.71
C ASP A 59 -16.01 5.30 -2.37
N ASP A 60 -15.73 3.99 -2.37
CA ASP A 60 -15.35 3.25 -1.16
C ASP A 60 -14.04 3.78 -0.57
N ILE A 61 -13.08 4.14 -1.44
CA ILE A 61 -11.78 4.69 -1.05
C ILE A 61 -11.96 6.02 -0.33
N ILE A 62 -12.78 6.91 -0.89
CA ILE A 62 -13.08 8.23 -0.29
C ILE A 62 -13.67 8.07 1.11
N ILE A 63 -14.66 7.19 1.26
CA ILE A 63 -15.30 6.94 2.57
C ILE A 63 -14.30 6.40 3.60
N HIS A 64 -13.38 5.53 3.19
CA HIS A 64 -12.40 4.94 4.09
C HIS A 64 -11.26 5.90 4.45
N VAL A 65 -10.80 6.74 3.51
CA VAL A 65 -9.75 7.72 3.79
C VAL A 65 -10.26 8.80 4.74
N ASP A 66 -11.51 9.25 4.61
CA ASP A 66 -12.12 10.21 5.53
C ASP A 66 -12.13 9.67 6.97
N LYS A 67 -12.53 8.40 7.14
CA LYS A 67 -12.48 7.69 8.44
C LYS A 67 -11.07 7.49 8.97
N LEU A 68 -10.08 7.30 8.08
CA LEU A 68 -8.68 7.16 8.47
C LEU A 68 -8.15 8.50 8.98
N ILE A 69 -8.33 9.57 8.21
CA ILE A 69 -7.87 10.93 8.54
C ILE A 69 -8.55 11.45 9.81
N SER A 70 -9.84 11.18 10.01
CA SER A 70 -10.56 11.61 11.21
C SER A 70 -9.99 11.02 12.51
N LYS A 71 -9.27 9.89 12.45
CA LYS A 71 -8.60 9.28 13.62
C LYS A 71 -7.26 9.93 13.95
N PHE A 72 -6.65 10.63 13.00
CA PHE A 72 -5.34 11.26 13.16
C PHE A 72 -5.40 12.80 13.12
N SER A 73 -6.56 13.38 12.81
CA SER A 73 -6.80 14.81 12.92
C SER A 73 -7.30 15.12 14.33
N SER A 74 -6.45 15.79 15.11
CA SER A 74 -6.79 16.36 16.42
C SER A 74 -7.61 17.64 16.29
#